data_AF-A0A554KAW4-F1
#
_entry.id   AF-A0A554KAW4-F1
#
_cell.length_a   1.000
_cell.length_b   1.000
_cell.length_c   1.000
_cell.angle_alpha   90.00
_cell.angle_beta   90.00
_cell.angle_gamma   90.00
#
_symmetry.space_group_name_H-M   'P 1'
#
loop_
_entity.id
_entity.type
_entity.pdbx_description
1 polymer ?
#
loop_
_entity_poly.entity_id
_entity_poly.type
_entity_poly.pdbx_seq_one_letter_code
_entity_poly.pdbx_strand_id
1 'polypeptide(L)'
;MNKETLRKFLIEANKAGYAGGKEREWIKESDGSTTIPFQKGEWRSHDNFFGGEPYGGRSVVFYQEKPVWIMVYYGCVTEGIDSRFLYGILYNVRHRVFNSHVERV
;
A
#
# COMPACT_ATOMS: atom_id res chain seq x y z
N MET A 1 9.10 19.18 6.14
CA MET A 1 9.37 17.82 5.64
C MET A 1 9.65 17.89 4.15
N ASN A 2 10.70 17.23 3.64
CA ASN A 2 11.04 17.23 2.22
C ASN A 2 10.10 16.26 1.45
N LYS A 3 9.53 16.71 0.33
CA LYS A 3 8.63 15.88 -0.51
C LYS A 3 9.34 14.65 -1.06
N GLU A 4 10.63 14.76 -1.39
CA GLU A 4 11.43 13.64 -1.92
C GLU A 4 11.66 12.56 -0.86
N THR A 5 11.84 12.92 0.41
CA THR A 5 12.00 11.92 1.48
C THR A 5 10.70 11.17 1.74
N LEU A 6 9.55 11.86 1.72
CA LEU A 6 8.25 11.21 1.81
C LEU A 6 8.00 10.29 0.61
N ARG A 7 8.30 10.75 -0.61
CA ARG A 7 8.16 9.96 -1.84
C ARG A 7 8.97 8.66 -1.78
N LYS A 8 10.24 8.75 -1.36
CA LYS A 8 11.11 7.58 -1.19
C LYS A 8 10.51 6.60 -0.17
N PHE A 9 10.07 7.09 1.00
CA PHE A 9 9.46 6.25 2.01
C PHE A 9 8.18 5.56 1.49
N LEU A 10 7.31 6.26 0.78
CA LEU A 10 6.09 5.68 0.19
C LEU A 10 6.40 4.55 -0.80
N ILE A 11 7.43 4.70 -1.63
CA ILE A 11 7.87 3.65 -2.56
C ILE A 11 8.36 2.43 -1.78
N GLU A 12 9.15 2.62 -0.73
CA GLU A 12 9.67 1.54 0.10
C GLU A 12 8.57 0.82 0.89
N ALA A 13 7.63 1.58 1.48
CA ALA A 13 6.49 1.05 2.19
C ALA A 13 5.59 0.21 1.28
N ASN A 14 5.32 0.69 0.05
CA ASN A 14 4.53 -0.06 -0.92
C ASN A 14 5.23 -1.35 -1.37
N LYS A 15 6.55 -1.31 -1.53
CA LYS A 15 7.40 -2.49 -1.83
C LYS A 15 7.42 -3.50 -0.69
N ALA A 16 7.45 -3.06 0.56
CA ALA A 16 7.51 -3.96 1.71
C ALA A 16 6.15 -4.63 2.00
N GLY A 17 5.05 -3.92 1.78
CA GLY A 17 3.69 -4.43 1.92
C GLY A 17 3.26 -5.29 0.74
N TYR A 18 2.16 -4.89 0.10
CA TYR A 18 1.48 -5.65 -0.95
C TYR A 18 2.38 -6.07 -2.13
N ALA A 19 3.36 -5.23 -2.54
CA ALA A 19 4.20 -5.54 -3.70
C ALA A 19 5.37 -6.49 -3.39
N GLY A 20 5.66 -6.74 -2.12
CA GLY A 20 6.81 -7.56 -1.69
C GLY A 20 6.50 -9.03 -1.45
N GLY A 21 5.22 -9.43 -1.52
CA GLY A 21 4.79 -10.81 -1.24
C GLY A 21 4.99 -11.25 0.21
N LYS A 22 5.18 -10.30 1.15
CA LYS A 22 5.39 -10.57 2.57
C LYS A 22 4.08 -10.53 3.36
N GLU A 23 3.08 -11.32 2.93
CA GLU A 23 1.79 -11.42 3.63
C GLU A 23 1.91 -11.89 5.09
N ARG A 24 3.05 -12.50 5.46
CA ARG A 24 3.35 -12.98 6.82
C ARG A 24 3.48 -11.88 7.87
N GLU A 25 3.66 -10.62 7.47
CA GLU A 25 3.75 -9.48 8.40
C GLU A 25 2.42 -8.74 8.57
N TRP A 26 1.33 -9.23 7.95
CA TRP A 26 0.03 -8.60 8.03
C TRP A 26 -0.65 -8.97 9.36
N ILE A 27 -1.16 -7.96 10.04
CA ILE A 27 -1.80 -8.09 11.34
C ILE A 27 -3.31 -8.11 11.11
N LYS A 28 -3.98 -9.17 11.56
CA LYS A 28 -5.44 -9.20 11.61
C LYS A 28 -5.90 -8.55 12.89
N GLU A 29 -6.61 -7.44 12.77
CA GLU A 29 -7.09 -6.66 13.90
C GLU A 29 -8.38 -7.24 14.48
N SER A 30 -8.66 -6.93 15.74
CA SER A 30 -9.88 -7.39 16.43
C SER A 30 -11.19 -6.87 15.83
N ASP A 31 -11.14 -5.74 15.12
CA ASP A 31 -12.28 -5.15 14.41
C ASP A 31 -12.52 -5.80 13.03
N GLY A 32 -11.70 -6.78 12.64
CA GLY A 32 -11.79 -7.46 11.35
C GLY A 32 -11.05 -6.75 10.21
N SER A 33 -10.39 -5.62 10.46
CA SER A 33 -9.45 -5.03 9.50
C SER A 33 -8.14 -5.82 9.43
N THR A 34 -7.36 -5.55 8.40
CA THR A 34 -6.01 -6.06 8.20
C THR A 34 -5.06 -4.86 8.13
N THR A 35 -4.03 -4.86 8.97
CA THR A 35 -3.00 -3.83 9.00
C THR A 35 -1.69 -4.37 8.43
N ILE A 36 -1.08 -3.61 7.53
CA ILE A 36 0.27 -3.84 7.01
C ILE A 36 1.17 -2.76 7.61
N PRO A 37 1.90 -3.05 8.70
CA PRO A 37 2.85 -2.11 9.27
C PRO A 37 4.11 -2.04 8.41
N PHE A 38 4.73 -0.87 8.37
CA PHE A 38 6.08 -0.72 7.83
C PHE A 38 6.82 0.38 8.59
N GLN A 39 8.09 0.14 8.90
CA GLN A 39 8.93 1.09 9.62
C GLN A 39 10.33 1.16 9.02
N LYS A 40 10.86 2.37 8.92
CA LYS A 40 12.23 2.63 8.49
C LYS A 40 12.79 3.87 9.19
N GLY A 41 13.60 3.64 10.22
CA GLY A 41 14.10 4.72 11.10
C GLY A 41 12.94 5.46 11.76
N GLU A 42 12.96 6.79 11.66
CA GLU A 42 11.94 7.71 12.21
C GLU A 42 10.60 7.69 11.45
N TRP A 43 10.52 6.95 10.34
CA TRP A 43 9.32 6.84 9.54
C TRP A 43 8.57 5.56 9.86
N ARG A 44 7.25 5.67 9.99
CA ARG A 44 6.36 4.52 10.09
C ARG A 44 5.13 4.71 9.22
N SER A 45 4.55 3.62 8.75
CA SER A 45 3.23 3.61 8.15
C SER A 45 2.42 2.41 8.59
N HIS A 46 1.11 2.58 8.56
CA HIS A 46 0.18 1.47 8.48
C HIS A 46 -0.70 1.64 7.25
N ASP A 47 -0.83 0.59 6.46
CA ASP A 47 -1.94 0.43 5.52
C ASP A 47 -2.97 -0.46 6.19
N ASN A 48 -4.17 0.05 6.41
CA ASN A 48 -5.24 -0.65 7.12
C ASN A 48 -6.47 -0.71 6.23
N PHE A 49 -7.01 -1.91 6.04
CA PHE A 49 -8.15 -2.14 5.15
C PHE A 49 -9.08 -3.23 5.67
N PHE A 50 -10.31 -3.20 5.19
CA PHE A 50 -11.30 -4.22 5.48
C PHE A 50 -11.51 -5.10 4.23
N GLY A 51 -11.34 -6.41 4.40
CA GLY A 51 -11.76 -7.40 3.41
C GLY A 51 -11.08 -7.29 2.04
N GLY A 52 -11.86 -7.62 1.01
CA GLY A 52 -11.50 -7.53 -0.42
C GLY A 52 -12.57 -6.70 -1.12
N GLU A 53 -13.20 -7.23 -2.16
CA GLU A 53 -14.31 -6.59 -2.88
C GLU A 53 -15.58 -6.44 -2.01
N PRO A 54 -16.14 -5.22 -1.78
CA PRO A 54 -15.62 -3.90 -2.16
C PRO A 54 -14.49 -3.43 -1.25
N TYR A 55 -13.43 -2.87 -1.87
CA TYR A 55 -12.20 -2.50 -1.19
C TYR A 55 -12.39 -1.20 -0.42
N GLY A 56 -11.97 -1.18 0.84
CA GLY A 56 -11.99 0.02 1.66
C GLY A 56 -10.84 0.05 2.66
N GLY A 57 -10.11 1.16 2.71
CA GLY A 57 -8.98 1.30 3.61
C GLY A 57 -8.32 2.66 3.60
N ARG A 58 -7.26 2.76 4.38
CA ARG A 58 -6.41 3.94 4.48
C ARG A 58 -4.96 3.56 4.68
N SER A 59 -4.08 4.35 4.10
CA SER A 59 -2.66 4.32 4.42
C SER A 59 -2.27 5.63 5.10
N VAL A 60 -1.60 5.53 6.25
CA VAL A 60 -1.09 6.70 6.99
C VAL A 60 0.41 6.59 7.15
N VAL A 61 1.10 7.68 6.86
CA VAL A 61 2.54 7.83 7.10
C VAL A 61 2.76 8.79 8.26
N PHE A 62 3.67 8.42 9.14
CA PHE A 62 4.13 9.21 10.26
C PHE A 62 5.63 9.43 10.16
N TYR A 63 6.07 10.60 10.63
CA TYR A 63 7.47 10.93 10.81
C TYR A 63 7.66 11.47 12.22
N GLN A 64 8.55 10.86 13.01
CA GLN A 64 8.75 11.20 14.42
C GLN A 64 7.42 11.21 15.21
N GLU A 65 6.66 10.13 15.07
CA GLU A 65 5.34 9.93 15.69
C GLU A 65 4.22 10.91 15.26
N LYS A 66 4.50 11.86 14.37
CA LYS A 66 3.49 12.80 13.86
C LYS A 66 2.92 12.31 12.53
N PRO A 67 1.59 12.24 12.34
CA PRO A 67 1.01 11.91 11.05
C PRO A 67 1.32 13.05 10.07
N VAL A 68 1.89 12.70 8.91
CA VAL A 68 2.33 13.68 7.90
C VAL A 68 1.69 13.49 6.54
N TRP A 69 1.09 12.33 6.29
CA TRP A 69 0.38 12.02 5.05
C TRP A 69 -0.65 10.93 5.29
N ILE A 70 -1.78 11.04 4.58
CA ILE A 70 -2.84 10.03 4.56
C ILE A 70 -3.37 9.89 3.14
N MET A 71 -3.70 8.66 2.77
CA MET A 71 -4.49 8.34 1.59
C MET A 71 -5.62 7.42 2.02
N VAL A 72 -6.82 7.75 1.57
CA VAL A 72 -8.03 6.95 1.79
C VAL A 72 -8.46 6.42 0.44
N TYR A 73 -8.83 5.14 0.40
CA TYR A 73 -9.28 4.48 -0.80
C TYR A 73 -10.55 3.69 -0.52
N TYR A 74 -11.48 3.77 -1.45
CA TYR A 74 -12.69 2.98 -1.46
C TYR A 74 -13.10 2.73 -2.91
N GLY A 75 -13.52 1.52 -3.23
CA GLY A 75 -13.99 1.21 -4.58
C GLY A 75 -14.45 -0.22 -4.72
N CYS A 76 -15.26 -0.44 -5.74
CA CYS A 76 -15.72 -1.76 -6.11
C CYS A 76 -15.58 -2.00 -7.62
N VAL A 77 -15.51 -3.27 -8.01
CA VAL A 77 -15.61 -3.67 -9.40
C VAL A 77 -17.07 -3.67 -9.81
N THR A 78 -17.39 -2.92 -10.87
CA THR A 78 -18.73 -2.90 -11.44
C THR A 78 -19.16 -4.29 -11.90
N GLU A 79 -20.43 -4.61 -11.69
CA GLU A 79 -21.02 -5.88 -12.09
C GLU A 79 -20.78 -6.18 -13.59
N GLY A 80 -20.54 -7.45 -13.91
CA GLY A 80 -20.24 -7.90 -15.27
C GLY A 80 -18.77 -7.80 -15.69
N ILE A 81 -17.89 -7.24 -14.85
CA ILE A 81 -16.43 -7.25 -15.09
C ILE A 81 -15.78 -8.42 -14.34
N ASP A 82 -14.93 -9.21 -15.03
CA ASP A 82 -14.12 -10.22 -14.35
C ASP A 82 -13.02 -9.53 -13.53
N SER A 83 -13.23 -9.52 -12.21
CA SER A 83 -12.31 -8.92 -11.26
C SER A 83 -10.91 -9.55 -11.31
N ARG A 84 -10.78 -10.85 -11.62
CA ARG A 84 -9.47 -11.52 -11.75
C ARG A 84 -8.69 -10.99 -12.93
N PHE A 85 -9.36 -10.72 -14.05
CA PHE A 85 -8.74 -10.12 -15.23
C PHE A 85 -8.27 -8.69 -14.92
N LEU A 86 -9.15 -7.88 -14.31
CA LEU A 86 -8.82 -6.51 -13.93
C LEU A 86 -7.63 -6.47 -12.94
N TYR A 87 -7.68 -7.28 -11.89
CA TYR A 87 -6.59 -7.37 -10.91
C TYR A 87 -5.31 -7.91 -11.54
N GLY A 88 -5.39 -8.82 -12.51
CA GLY A 88 -4.27 -9.25 -13.31
C GLY A 88 -3.59 -8.09 -14.05
N ILE A 89 -4.36 -7.19 -14.68
CA ILE A 89 -3.81 -5.99 -15.33
C ILE A 89 -3.13 -5.09 -14.30
N LEU A 90 -3.83 -4.76 -13.21
CA LEU A 90 -3.32 -3.85 -12.17
C LEU A 90 -2.03 -4.37 -11.53
N TYR A 91 -1.97 -5.66 -11.26
CA TYR A 91 -0.78 -6.33 -10.77
C TYR A 91 0.40 -6.20 -11.76
N ASN A 92 0.17 -6.45 -13.05
CA ASN A 92 1.21 -6.37 -14.08
C ASN A 92 1.73 -4.94 -14.31
N VAL A 93 0.84 -3.94 -14.35
CA VAL A 93 1.22 -2.52 -14.48
C VAL A 93 2.09 -2.12 -13.29
N ARG A 94 1.70 -2.53 -12.09
CA ARG A 94 2.43 -2.26 -10.85
C ARG A 94 3.86 -2.81 -10.92
N HIS A 95 4.05 -4.07 -11.31
CA HIS A 95 5.38 -4.66 -11.49
C HIS A 95 6.25 -3.93 -12.54
N ARG A 96 5.67 -3.50 -13.66
CA ARG A 96 6.40 -2.77 -14.71
C ARG A 96 6.83 -1.37 -14.29
N VAL A 97 5.98 -0.62 -13.58
CA VAL A 97 6.30 0.72 -13.06
C VAL A 97 7.41 0.66 -12.01
N PHE A 98 7.47 -0.42 -11.25
CA PHE A 98 8.49 -0.60 -10.20
C PHE A 98 9.85 -1.08 -10.71
N ASN A 99 9.91 -1.83 -11.82
CA ASN A 99 11.19 -2.22 -12.44
C ASN A 99 11.83 -1.08 -13.27
N SER A 100 11.05 -0.20 -13.88
CA SER A 100 11.59 0.92 -14.69
C SER A 100 12.19 2.07 -13.85
N HIS A 101 11.95 2.10 -12.54
CA HIS A 101 12.57 3.07 -11.61
C HIS A 101 13.87 2.56 -10.98
N VAL A 102 14.29 1.32 -11.27
CA VAL A 102 15.59 0.78 -10.84
C VAL A 102 16.67 1.01 -11.91
N GLU A 103 16.29 1.28 -13.17
CA GLU A 103 17.23 1.51 -14.29
C GLU A 103 17.42 2.99 -14.66
N ARG A 104 16.89 3.94 -13.87
CA ARG A 104 17.08 5.39 -14.09
C ARG A 104 17.53 6.14 -12.83
N VAL A 105 18.45 5.55 -12.08
CA VAL A 105 19.28 6.28 -11.10
C VAL A 105 20.73 5.87 -11.33
#